data_AF-T1H7R5-F1
#
_entry.id   AF-T1H7R5-F1
#
_cell.length_a   1.000
_cell.length_b   1.000
_cell.length_c   1.000
_cell.angle_alpha   90.00
_cell.angle_beta   90.00
_cell.angle_gamma   90.00
#
_symmetry.space_group_name_H-M   'P 1'
#
loop_
_entity.id
_entity.type
_entity.pdbx_description
1 polymer ?
#
loop_
_entity_poly.entity_id
_entity_poly.type
_entity_poly.pdbx_seq_one_letter_code
_entity_poly.pdbx_strand_id
1 'polypeptide(L)' 'GRNVILEQGYGSPKITKDGVTVAKFIDLKEKFQNIGAKIVQDVANNTNQQAGDGTTTAT' A
#
# COMPACT_ATOMS: atom_id res chain seq x y z
N GLY A 1 2.52 11.43 -9.51
CA GLY A 1 2.90 10.65 -8.32
C GLY A 1 4.34 10.96 -7.95
N ARG A 2 4.60 11.17 -6.65
CA ARG A 2 5.98 11.31 -6.13
C ARG A 2 6.62 9.92 -6.00
N ASN A 3 7.95 9.86 -6.09
CA ASN A 3 8.68 8.62 -5.84
C ASN A 3 8.68 8.33 -4.34
N VAL A 4 8.35 7.09 -3.98
CA VAL A 4 8.49 6.58 -2.62
C VAL A 4 9.66 5.63 -2.59
N ILE A 5 10.56 5.82 -1.64
CA ILE A 5 11.75 4.99 -1.44
C ILE A 5 11.43 4.07 -0.27
N LEU A 6 11.43 2.76 -0.52
CA LEU A 6 11.18 1.72 0.47
C LEU A 6 12.52 1.11 0.90
N GLU A 7 12.77 1.12 2.19
CA GLU A 7 13.91 0.42 2.79
C GLU A 7 13.66 -1.10 2.74
N GLN A 8 14.68 -1.87 2.34
CA GLN A 8 14.65 -3.32 2.35
C GLN A 8 15.74 -3.83 3.31
N GLY A 9 15.44 -4.90 4.06
CA GLY A 9 16.37 -5.46 5.06
C GLY A 9 17.68 -6.00 4.50
N TYR A 10 17.80 -6.15 3.18
CA TYR A 10 19.04 -6.50 2.49
C TYR A 10 19.05 -5.95 1.06
N GLY A 11 20.14 -5.31 0.64
CA GLY A 11 20.32 -4.80 -0.73
C GLY A 11 19.98 -3.31 -0.92
N SER A 12 19.75 -2.92 -2.18
CA SER A 12 19.45 -1.52 -2.55
C SER A 12 18.00 -1.15 -2.25
N PRO A 13 17.70 0.11 -1.88
CA PRO A 13 16.33 0.53 -1.58
C PRO A 13 15.44 0.42 -2.81
N LYS A 14 14.20 -0.02 -2.60
CA LYS A 14 13.22 -0.20 -3.68
C LYS A 14 12.48 1.12 -3.92
N ILE A 15 12.71 1.72 -5.07
CA ILE A 15 11.97 2.93 -5.49
C ILE A 15 10.69 2.49 -6.18
N THR A 16 9.54 2.94 -5.69
CA THR A 16 8.24 2.64 -6.28
C THR A 16 7.36 3.88 -6.37
N LYS A 17 6.48 3.90 -7.37
CA LYS A 17 5.37 4.85 -7.49
C LYS A 17 4.01 4.17 -7.29
N ASP A 18 4.02 2.85 -7.10
CA ASP A 18 2.80 2.07 -6.92
C ASP A 18 2.31 2.20 -5.47
N GLY A 19 1.18 2.87 -5.29
CA GLY A 19 0.54 3.09 -4.00
C GLY A 19 0.12 1.79 -3.31
N VAL A 20 -0.18 0.73 -4.06
CA VAL A 20 -0.53 -0.58 -3.51
C VAL A 20 0.69 -1.22 -2.86
N THR A 21 1.85 -1.18 -3.55
CA THR A 21 3.12 -1.62 -2.98
C THR A 21 3.51 -0.76 -1.78
N VAL A 22 3.39 0.57 -1.86
CA VAL A 22 3.73 1.45 -0.73
C VAL A 22 2.90 1.12 0.50
N ALA A 23 1.58 0.96 0.34
CA ALA A 23 0.69 0.63 1.45
C ALA A 23 1.13 -0.65 2.15
N LYS A 24 1.63 -1.67 1.43
CA LYS A 24 2.03 -2.98 2.00
C LYS A 24 3.26 -2.91 2.89
N PHE A 25 4.04 -1.84 2.77
CA PHE A 25 5.25 -1.60 3.56
C PHE A 25 5.01 -0.63 4.73
N ILE A 26 3.80 -0.12 4.91
CA ILE A 26 3.46 0.74 6.04
C ILE A 26 3.22 -0.13 7.27
N ASP A 27 4.09 0.02 8.28
CA ASP A 27 3.87 -0.56 9.61
C ASP A 27 3.88 0.56 10.65
N LEU A 28 2.80 0.65 11.42
CA LEU A 28 2.61 1.70 12.42
C LEU A 28 2.96 1.14 13.80
N LYS A 29 3.75 1.90 14.57
CA LYS A 29 4.16 1.50 15.93
C LYS A 29 3.00 1.37 16.91
N GLU A 30 1.94 2.13 16.69
CA GLU A 30 0.75 2.15 17.54
C GLU A 30 -0.24 1.08 17.07
N LYS A 31 -0.66 0.20 17.99
CA LYS A 31 -1.36 -1.04 17.65
C LYS A 31 -2.75 -0.77 17.07
N PHE A 32 -3.49 0.21 17.58
CA PHE A 32 -4.82 0.53 17.09
C PHE A 32 -4.77 1.19 15.70
N GLN A 33 -3.84 2.12 15.49
CA GLN A 33 -3.57 2.71 14.18
C GLN A 33 -3.10 1.68 13.16
N ASN A 34 -2.25 0.73 13.55
CA ASN A 34 -1.80 -0.34 12.64
C ASN A 34 -2.95 -1.25 12.20
N ILE A 35 -3.84 -1.60 13.14
CA ILE A 35 -5.03 -2.40 12.83
C ILE A 35 -5.95 -1.63 11.87
N GLY A 36 -6.20 -0.34 12.14
CA GLY A 36 -7.02 0.51 11.26
C GLY A 36 -6.43 0.65 9.85
N ALA A 37 -5.13 0.89 9.75
CA ALA A 37 -4.43 0.99 8.47
C ALA A 37 -4.48 -0.31 7.67
N LYS A 38 -4.31 -1.46 8.34
CA LYS A 38 -4.41 -2.78 7.71
C LYS A 38 -5.81 -3.10 7.21
N ILE A 39 -6.86 -2.73 7.96
CA ILE A 39 -8.25 -2.93 7.53
C ILE A 39 -8.55 -2.12 6.26
N VAL A 40 -8.16 -0.84 6.23
CA VAL A 40 -8.35 0.03 5.05
C VAL A 40 -7.59 -0.52 3.85
N GLN A 41 -6.38 -1.02 4.09
CA GLN A 41 -5.57 -1.64 3.07
C GLN A 41 -6.18 -2.94 2.52
N ASP A 42 -6.74 -3.79 3.37
CA ASP A 42 -7.36 -5.05 2.95
C ASP A 42 -8.60 -4.79 2.10
N VAL A 43 -9.41 -3.79 2.44
CA VAL A 43 -10.55 -3.35 1.62
C VAL A 43 -10.07 -2.85 0.26
N ALA A 44 -9.06 -1.98 0.23
CA ALA A 44 -8.50 -1.46 -1.02
C ALA A 44 -7.89 -2.56 -1.92
N ASN A 45 -7.22 -3.56 -1.32
CA ASN A 45 -6.69 -4.71 -2.04
C ASN A 45 -7.80 -5.61 -2.62
N ASN A 46 -8.89 -5.80 -1.87
CA ASN A 46 -10.04 -6.57 -2.36
C ASN A 46 -10.73 -5.87 -3.52
N THR A 47 -10.93 -4.55 -3.45
CA THR A 47 -11.47 -3.76 -4.56
C THR A 47 -10.57 -3.89 -5.80
N ASN A 48 -9.25 -3.82 -5.64
CA ASN A 48 -8.31 -3.95 -6.76
C ASN A 48 -8.32 -5.35 -7.39
N GLN A 49 -8.49 -6.42 -6.59
CA GLN A 49 -8.56 -7.79 -7.11
C GLN A 49 -9.91 -8.09 -7.79
N GLN A 50 -11.01 -7.55 -7.27
CA GLN A 50 -12.34 -7.78 -7.83
C GLN A 50 -12.60 -6.94 -9.09
N ALA A 51 -11.91 -5.81 -9.25
CA ALA A 51 -12.12 -4.88 -10.35
C ALA A 51 -11.39 -5.24 -11.66
N GLY A 52 -10.38 -6.12 -11.65
CA GLY A 52 -9.74 -6.72 -12.84
C GLY A 52 -8.94 -5.78 -13.77
N ASP A 53 -9.47 -4.59 -14.06
CA ASP A 53 -8.87 -3.43 -14.72
C ASP A 53 -9.93 -2.30 -14.67
N GLY A 54 -9.79 -1.35 -13.73
CA GLY A 54 -10.86 -0.37 -13.48
C GLY A 54 -10.54 0.71 -12.46
N THR A 55 -9.27 1.03 -12.23
CA THR A 55 -8.83 1.93 -11.15
C THR A 55 -8.90 3.42 -11.45
N THR A 56 -9.64 3.86 -12.49
CA THR A 56 -9.80 5.30 -12.80
C THR A 56 -11.15 5.93 -12.46
N THR A 57 -12.17 5.18 -12.00
CA THR A 57 -13.54 5.74 -11.87
C THR A 57 -14.15 5.74 -10.46
N ALA A 58 -13.55 5.10 -9.45
CA ALA A 58 -14.13 5.13 -8.10
C ALA A 58 -13.53 6.28 -7.27
N THR A 59 -14.16 7.45 -7.42
CA THR A 59 -14.03 8.63 -6.53
C THR A 59 -14.64 8.36 -5.17
#